data_AF-A0A955L240-F1
#
_entry.id   AF-A0A955L240-F1
#
_cell.length_a   1.000
_cell.length_b   1.000
_cell.length_c   1.000
_cell.angle_alpha   90.00
_cell.angle_beta   90.00
_cell.angle_gamma   90.00
#
_symmetry.space_group_name_H-M   'P 1'
#
loop_
_entity.id
_entity.type
_entity.pdbx_description
1 polymer ?
#
loop_
_entity_poly.entity_id
_entity_poly.type
_entity_poly.pdbx_seq_one_letter_code
_entity_poly.pdbx_strand_id
1 'polypeptide(L)'
;MRSKNEYHISFSFHRQSLISHLQIISYAKYLETNNIYIEDSLNYVVNEYLNQIFPINGLRIKFPTKETSYEEKIRSLAPELDFLIKQYQSYVENNSIDFELLEFSSEPIYYSKIKSKIKQKYVYGKGDDFSRLKYDFFSDQSSLFYTEKFKSKHKNLYELLTKEDVLYSDFKGYQTLEIDYLISKNILLKSSGNYVKIHNNNLVYIISILHYQGVLNYWYYPDRVRNEILVMASNGLVFFDDSFFTQEERRYFNCYLNKKEFTNGLDLRNKYLHGSNSKSVDEHERDYYILLKLLILAIHKINEDLKLENTVNDS
;
A
#
# COMPACT_ATOMS: atom_id res chain seq x y z
N MET A 1 -1.68 -11.28 25.30
CA MET A 1 -0.98 -12.24 24.41
C MET A 1 -1.70 -12.22 23.07
N ARG A 2 -0.99 -12.00 21.97
CA ARG A 2 -1.52 -12.08 20.59
C ARG A 2 -1.24 -13.46 20.03
N SER A 3 -2.11 -13.96 19.15
CA SER A 3 -1.82 -15.20 18.41
C SER A 3 -0.65 -14.96 17.44
N LYS A 4 0.17 -15.98 17.17
CA LYS A 4 1.34 -15.89 16.28
C LYS A 4 0.98 -15.40 14.87
N ASN A 5 -0.25 -15.66 14.43
CA ASN A 5 -0.76 -15.34 13.10
C ASN A 5 -1.97 -14.39 13.18
N GLU A 6 -2.05 -13.55 14.21
CA GLU A 6 -3.11 -12.55 14.33
C GLU A 6 -2.79 -11.33 13.45
N TYR A 7 -3.74 -10.92 12.61
CA TYR A 7 -3.63 -9.65 11.88
C TYR A 7 -3.57 -8.50 12.88
N HIS A 8 -2.58 -7.62 12.75
CA HIS A 8 -2.35 -6.55 13.71
C HIS A 8 -3.43 -5.47 13.61
N ILE A 9 -4.28 -5.39 14.64
CA ILE A 9 -5.32 -4.39 14.75
C ILE A 9 -4.97 -3.44 15.89
N SER A 10 -4.59 -2.21 15.55
CA SER A 10 -4.35 -1.13 16.50
C SER A 10 -5.60 -0.26 16.69
N PHE A 11 -5.59 0.60 17.72
CA PHE A 11 -6.65 1.60 17.88
C PHE A 11 -6.79 2.51 16.65
N SER A 12 -5.67 2.95 16.09
CA SER A 12 -5.65 3.74 14.85
C SER A 12 -6.23 2.98 13.66
N PHE A 13 -5.93 1.68 13.54
CA PHE A 13 -6.52 0.83 12.51
C PHE A 13 -8.05 0.73 12.67
N HIS A 14 -8.54 0.47 13.89
CA HIS A 14 -9.98 0.41 14.15
C HIS A 14 -10.69 1.69 13.75
N ARG A 15 -10.14 2.84 14.17
CA ARG A 15 -10.68 4.15 13.81
C ARG A 15 -10.72 4.36 12.30
N GLN A 16 -9.62 4.06 11.59
CA GLN A 16 -9.56 4.22 10.14
C GLN A 16 -10.52 3.27 9.42
N SER A 17 -10.63 2.03 9.90
CA SER A 17 -11.56 1.03 9.35
C SER A 17 -13.01 1.51 9.48
N LEU A 18 -13.41 2.02 10.64
CA LEU A 18 -14.73 2.59 10.88
C LEU A 18 -15.02 3.78 9.96
N ILE A 19 -14.10 4.74 9.87
CA ILE A 19 -14.24 5.91 8.99
C ILE A 19 -14.40 5.45 7.53
N SER A 20 -13.55 4.54 7.05
CA SER A 20 -13.63 4.04 5.67
C SER A 20 -14.95 3.35 5.36
N HIS A 21 -15.53 2.67 6.35
CA HIS A 21 -16.81 1.98 6.20
C HIS A 21 -17.96 2.99 6.12
N LEU A 22 -17.97 3.97 7.03
CA LEU A 22 -18.96 5.05 7.01
C LEU A 22 -18.90 5.88 5.72
N GLN A 23 -17.71 6.13 5.18
CA GLN A 23 -17.52 6.85 3.92
C GLN A 23 -18.20 6.14 2.76
N ILE A 24 -18.02 4.83 2.62
CA ILE A 24 -18.62 4.07 1.51
C ILE A 24 -20.14 4.01 1.64
N ILE A 25 -20.65 3.76 2.86
CA ILE A 25 -22.11 3.74 3.10
C ILE A 25 -22.70 5.12 2.79
N SER A 26 -22.07 6.19 3.29
CA SER A 26 -22.55 7.55 3.09
C SER A 26 -22.52 7.95 1.61
N TYR A 27 -21.47 7.56 0.89
CA TYR A 27 -21.36 7.80 -0.54
C TYR A 27 -22.41 7.02 -1.34
N ALA A 28 -22.63 5.74 -1.04
CA ALA A 28 -23.68 4.94 -1.66
C ALA A 28 -25.07 5.56 -1.41
N LYS A 29 -25.38 5.97 -0.17
CA LYS A 29 -26.62 6.67 0.17
C LYS A 29 -26.78 7.99 -0.61
N TYR A 30 -25.71 8.76 -0.74
CA TYR A 30 -25.72 10.00 -1.51
C TYR A 30 -25.97 9.77 -3.00
N LEU A 31 -25.41 8.72 -3.59
CA LEU A 31 -25.71 8.37 -4.98
C LEU A 31 -27.19 7.97 -5.13
N GLU A 32 -27.73 7.19 -4.17
CA GLU A 32 -29.12 6.75 -4.18
C GLU A 32 -30.10 7.93 -4.13
N THR A 33 -29.81 9.01 -3.38
CA THR A 33 -30.65 10.21 -3.36
C THR A 33 -30.68 10.94 -4.71
N ASN A 34 -29.72 10.66 -5.58
CA ASN A 34 -29.64 11.18 -6.95
C ASN A 34 -30.08 10.14 -8.00
N ASN A 35 -30.73 9.05 -7.59
CA ASN A 35 -31.15 7.92 -8.45
C ASN A 35 -29.98 7.21 -9.16
N ILE A 36 -28.78 7.24 -8.57
CA ILE A 36 -27.61 6.51 -9.05
C ILE A 36 -27.30 5.39 -8.07
N TYR A 37 -27.05 4.18 -8.56
CA TYR A 37 -26.60 3.07 -7.74
C TYR A 37 -25.08 2.93 -7.83
N ILE A 38 -24.42 2.60 -6.72
CA ILE A 38 -22.95 2.56 -6.68
C ILE A 38 -22.41 1.45 -7.60
N GLU A 39 -23.10 0.32 -7.69
CA GLU A 39 -22.81 -0.75 -8.63
C GLU A 39 -22.89 -0.30 -10.09
N ASP A 40 -23.86 0.54 -10.48
CA ASP A 40 -23.96 1.04 -11.86
C ASP A 40 -22.74 1.90 -12.21
N SER A 41 -22.29 2.70 -11.25
CA SER A 41 -21.08 3.53 -11.41
C SER A 41 -19.84 2.66 -11.58
N LEU A 42 -19.69 1.61 -10.77
CA LEU A 42 -18.55 0.69 -10.87
C LEU A 42 -18.62 -0.19 -12.12
N ASN A 43 -19.83 -0.57 -12.54
CA ASN A 43 -20.08 -1.30 -13.78
C ASN A 43 -19.62 -0.48 -14.98
N TYR A 44 -19.98 0.80 -15.04
CA TYR A 44 -19.50 1.72 -16.07
C TYR A 44 -17.97 1.87 -16.04
N VAL A 45 -17.38 2.06 -14.85
CA VAL A 45 -15.93 2.22 -14.72
C VAL A 45 -15.18 1.02 -15.32
N VAL A 46 -15.58 -0.20 -14.98
CA VAL A 46 -14.86 -1.40 -15.42
C VAL A 46 -15.19 -1.77 -16.86
N ASN A 47 -16.47 -1.87 -17.21
CA ASN A 47 -16.90 -2.40 -18.51
C ASN A 47 -16.72 -1.39 -19.65
N GLU A 48 -16.76 -0.09 -19.37
CA GLU A 48 -16.67 0.95 -20.39
C GLU A 48 -15.40 1.77 -20.25
N TYR A 49 -15.27 2.56 -19.18
CA TYR A 49 -14.20 3.55 -19.05
C TYR A 49 -12.80 2.93 -19.17
N LEU A 50 -12.50 1.84 -18.44
CA LEU A 50 -11.17 1.22 -18.50
C LEU A 50 -10.85 0.65 -19.89
N ASN A 51 -11.84 0.06 -20.57
CA ASN A 51 -11.66 -0.50 -21.91
C ASN A 51 -11.53 0.57 -23.00
N GLN A 52 -12.13 1.75 -22.81
CA GLN A 52 -12.03 2.86 -23.76
C GLN A 52 -10.69 3.59 -23.66
N ILE A 53 -10.16 3.73 -22.44
CA ILE A 53 -8.96 4.52 -22.17
C ILE A 53 -7.67 3.71 -22.32
N PHE A 54 -7.70 2.41 -22.06
CA PHE A 54 -6.51 1.56 -22.03
C PHE A 54 -6.61 0.40 -23.03
N PRO A 55 -5.47 -0.10 -23.55
CA PRO A 55 -5.45 -1.20 -24.52
C PRO A 55 -5.81 -2.58 -23.93
N ILE A 56 -6.27 -2.64 -22.67
CA ILE A 56 -6.65 -3.87 -21.96
C ILE A 56 -7.79 -4.65 -22.63
N ASN A 57 -8.68 -3.93 -23.33
CA ASN A 57 -9.74 -4.43 -24.20
C ASN A 57 -10.40 -5.75 -23.75
N GLY A 58 -11.59 -5.62 -23.15
CA GLY A 58 -12.44 -6.75 -22.80
C GLY A 58 -12.51 -7.04 -21.31
N LEU A 59 -11.92 -6.19 -20.45
CA LEU A 59 -12.09 -6.27 -19.01
C LEU A 59 -13.58 -6.18 -18.67
N ARG A 60 -14.12 -7.16 -17.94
CA ARG A 60 -15.55 -7.18 -17.61
C ARG A 60 -15.84 -7.57 -16.17
N ILE A 61 -16.94 -7.07 -15.66
CA ILE A 61 -17.49 -7.43 -14.35
C ILE A 61 -19.02 -7.37 -14.39
N LYS A 62 -19.68 -8.23 -13.62
CA LYS A 62 -21.12 -8.18 -13.41
C LYS A 62 -21.43 -7.75 -11.98
N PHE A 63 -22.42 -6.87 -11.86
CA PHE A 63 -22.95 -6.44 -10.57
C PHE A 63 -24.37 -6.94 -10.35
N PRO A 64 -24.76 -7.18 -9.09
CA PRO A 64 -26.14 -7.49 -8.73
C PRO A 64 -27.06 -6.29 -8.97
N THR A 65 -28.33 -6.57 -9.24
CA THR A 65 -29.38 -5.56 -9.40
C THR A 65 -29.71 -4.86 -8.08
N LYS A 66 -30.43 -3.73 -8.15
CA LYS A 66 -30.83 -2.97 -6.95
C LYS A 66 -31.70 -3.79 -6.00
N GLU A 67 -32.60 -4.59 -6.56
CA GLU A 67 -33.64 -5.36 -5.86
C GLU A 67 -33.09 -6.59 -5.11
N THR A 68 -31.86 -7.00 -5.42
CA THR A 68 -31.23 -8.17 -4.81
C THR A 68 -30.91 -7.93 -3.33
N SER A 69 -31.12 -8.93 -2.48
CA SER A 69 -30.80 -8.84 -1.05
C SER A 69 -29.29 -8.72 -0.83
N TYR A 70 -28.85 -8.16 0.30
CA TYR A 70 -27.42 -8.05 0.61
C TYR A 70 -26.69 -9.41 0.64
N GLU A 71 -27.39 -10.48 1.06
CA GLU A 71 -26.86 -11.85 1.03
C GLU A 71 -26.59 -12.32 -0.41
N GLU A 72 -27.49 -12.04 -1.34
CA GLU A 72 -27.30 -12.35 -2.76
C GLU A 72 -26.26 -11.44 -3.42
N LYS A 73 -26.22 -10.16 -3.05
CA LYS A 73 -25.22 -9.20 -3.53
C LYS A 73 -23.82 -9.66 -3.19
N ILE A 74 -23.56 -10.05 -1.95
CA ILE A 74 -22.21 -10.49 -1.58
C ILE A 74 -21.84 -11.85 -2.19
N ARG A 75 -22.80 -12.78 -2.30
CA ARG A 75 -22.57 -14.08 -2.97
C ARG A 75 -22.24 -13.95 -4.45
N SER A 76 -22.84 -12.99 -5.14
CA SER A 76 -22.57 -12.70 -6.56
C SER A 76 -21.28 -11.89 -6.75
N LEU A 77 -21.02 -10.91 -5.88
CA LEU A 77 -19.88 -10.00 -6.05
C LEU A 77 -18.52 -10.61 -5.67
N ALA A 78 -18.50 -11.55 -4.72
CA ALA A 78 -17.25 -12.18 -4.28
C ALA A 78 -16.52 -12.93 -5.42
N PRO A 79 -17.16 -13.80 -6.22
CA PRO A 79 -16.51 -14.43 -7.37
C PRO A 79 -16.18 -13.42 -8.48
N GLU A 80 -16.94 -12.35 -8.63
CA GLU A 80 -16.67 -11.31 -9.64
C GLU A 80 -15.41 -10.50 -9.32
N LEU A 81 -15.12 -10.22 -8.03
CA LEU A 81 -13.83 -9.65 -7.61
C LEU A 81 -12.66 -10.58 -7.99
N ASP A 82 -12.79 -11.88 -7.71
CA ASP A 82 -11.77 -12.85 -8.07
C ASP A 82 -11.56 -12.87 -9.60
N PHE A 83 -12.65 -12.95 -10.35
CA PHE A 83 -12.61 -13.00 -11.81
C PHE A 83 -12.01 -11.73 -12.42
N LEU A 84 -12.33 -10.55 -11.89
CA LEU A 84 -11.73 -9.28 -12.31
C LEU A 84 -10.20 -9.29 -12.17
N ILE A 85 -9.70 -9.75 -11.02
CA ILE A 85 -8.26 -9.84 -10.75
C ILE A 85 -7.59 -10.85 -11.69
N LYS A 86 -8.25 -11.99 -11.96
CA LYS A 86 -7.73 -13.00 -12.90
C LYS A 86 -7.68 -12.48 -14.34
N GLN A 87 -8.71 -11.74 -14.79
CA GLN A 87 -8.70 -11.07 -16.09
C GLN A 87 -7.52 -10.10 -16.20
N TYR A 88 -7.30 -9.28 -15.17
CA TYR A 88 -6.15 -8.38 -15.16
C TYR A 88 -4.81 -9.13 -15.21
N GLN A 89 -4.67 -10.22 -14.45
CA GLN A 89 -3.45 -11.04 -14.48
C GLN A 89 -3.21 -11.65 -15.88
N SER A 90 -4.27 -12.14 -16.55
CA SER A 90 -4.20 -12.63 -17.93
C SER A 90 -3.67 -11.55 -18.88
N TYR A 91 -4.18 -10.32 -18.75
CA TYR A 91 -3.67 -9.19 -19.52
C TYR A 91 -2.20 -8.85 -19.20
N VAL A 92 -1.79 -8.91 -17.92
CA VAL A 92 -0.40 -8.67 -17.52
C VAL A 92 0.55 -9.67 -18.19
N GLU A 93 0.15 -10.94 -18.26
CA GLU A 93 0.95 -12.04 -18.82
C GLU A 93 0.95 -12.07 -20.35
N ASN A 94 -0.21 -11.84 -20.98
CA ASN A 94 -0.41 -12.13 -22.41
C ASN A 94 -0.66 -10.89 -23.28
N ASN A 95 -0.76 -9.68 -22.69
CA ASN A 95 -1.24 -8.45 -23.36
C ASN A 95 -2.69 -8.55 -23.89
N SER A 96 -3.42 -9.59 -23.51
CA SER A 96 -4.82 -9.82 -23.87
C SER A 96 -5.49 -10.64 -22.77
N ILE A 97 -6.81 -10.54 -22.65
CA ILE A 97 -7.58 -11.35 -21.72
C ILE A 97 -8.02 -12.63 -22.43
N ASP A 98 -7.46 -13.77 -22.01
CA ASP A 98 -7.83 -15.09 -22.52
C ASP A 98 -8.97 -15.67 -21.69
N PHE A 99 -10.21 -15.47 -22.14
CA PHE A 99 -11.39 -15.97 -21.43
C PHE A 99 -11.50 -17.49 -21.42
N GLU A 100 -11.04 -18.18 -22.47
CA GLU A 100 -11.08 -19.63 -22.53
C GLU A 100 -10.21 -20.21 -21.40
N LEU A 101 -8.96 -19.73 -21.29
CA LEU A 101 -8.05 -20.17 -20.22
C LEU A 101 -8.61 -19.85 -18.82
N LEU A 102 -9.21 -18.67 -18.65
CA LEU A 102 -9.79 -18.26 -17.37
C LEU A 102 -10.98 -19.13 -16.94
N GLU A 103 -11.80 -19.58 -17.90
CA GLU A 103 -12.93 -20.48 -17.65
C GLU A 103 -12.47 -21.89 -17.22
N PHE A 104 -11.34 -22.37 -17.76
CA PHE A 104 -10.74 -23.65 -17.33
C PHE A 104 -9.91 -23.54 -16.03
N SER A 105 -9.54 -22.33 -15.62
CA SER A 105 -8.70 -22.08 -14.43
C SER A 105 -9.50 -22.16 -13.13
N SER A 106 -9.42 -23.32 -12.46
CA SER A 106 -9.95 -23.52 -11.10
C SER A 106 -9.01 -23.03 -9.99
N GLU A 107 -7.85 -22.47 -10.34
CA GLU A 107 -6.87 -22.08 -9.33
C GLU A 107 -7.37 -20.93 -8.45
N PRO A 108 -7.21 -21.02 -7.12
CA PRO A 108 -7.55 -19.93 -6.22
C PRO A 108 -6.54 -18.79 -6.37
N ILE A 109 -7.00 -17.56 -6.15
CA ILE A 109 -6.13 -16.40 -6.18
C ILE A 109 -5.17 -16.43 -5.00
N TYR A 110 -3.89 -16.29 -5.31
CA TYR A 110 -2.84 -16.02 -4.34
C TYR A 110 -2.39 -14.57 -4.56
N TYR A 111 -2.84 -13.66 -3.69
CA TYR A 111 -2.55 -12.23 -3.81
C TYR A 111 -1.05 -11.90 -3.88
N SER A 112 -0.20 -12.77 -3.33
CA SER A 112 1.27 -12.67 -3.42
C SER A 112 1.87 -13.03 -4.79
N LYS A 113 1.11 -13.73 -5.65
CA LYS A 113 1.56 -14.12 -6.99
C LYS A 113 1.11 -13.15 -8.07
N ILE A 114 0.12 -12.30 -7.80
CA ILE A 114 -0.40 -11.33 -8.78
C ILE A 114 0.71 -10.32 -9.11
N LYS A 115 1.00 -10.18 -10.40
CA LYS A 115 2.07 -9.33 -10.91
C LYS A 115 1.49 -8.01 -11.39
N SER A 116 2.29 -6.96 -11.20
CA SER A 116 2.09 -5.68 -11.83
C SER A 116 2.64 -5.77 -13.25
N LYS A 117 2.05 -4.98 -14.16
CA LYS A 117 2.64 -4.76 -15.49
C LYS A 117 3.96 -4.00 -15.39
N ILE A 118 4.04 -3.11 -14.41
CA ILE A 118 5.16 -2.23 -14.13
C ILE A 118 6.26 -2.98 -13.40
N LYS A 119 7.48 -2.90 -13.94
CA LYS A 119 8.72 -3.35 -13.31
C LYS A 119 9.27 -2.29 -12.37
N GLN A 120 10.02 -2.72 -11.36
CA GLN A 120 10.59 -1.86 -10.32
C GLN A 120 9.51 -0.98 -9.67
N LYS A 121 8.29 -1.50 -9.49
CA LYS A 121 7.15 -0.69 -9.07
C LYS A 121 7.29 -0.23 -7.63
N TYR A 122 7.37 -1.17 -6.68
CA TYR A 122 7.45 -0.83 -5.27
C TYR A 122 8.87 -0.94 -4.73
N VAL A 123 9.20 -0.07 -3.79
CA VAL A 123 10.49 -0.06 -3.10
C VAL A 123 10.25 -0.21 -1.61
N TYR A 124 10.98 -1.13 -0.99
CA TYR A 124 10.94 -1.39 0.45
C TYR A 124 12.34 -1.29 1.04
N GLY A 125 12.44 -0.83 2.28
CA GLY A 125 13.70 -0.85 3.02
C GLY A 125 14.13 -2.26 3.43
N LYS A 126 15.44 -2.52 3.44
CA LYS A 126 16.01 -3.81 3.80
C LYS A 126 17.38 -3.65 4.46
N GLY A 127 17.67 -4.57 5.37
CA GLY A 127 18.97 -4.68 6.02
C GLY A 127 19.09 -3.84 7.29
N ASP A 128 20.16 -4.11 8.03
CA ASP A 128 20.44 -3.48 9.31
C ASP A 128 20.83 -2.01 9.13
N ASP A 129 21.59 -1.69 8.08
CA ASP A 129 21.95 -0.31 7.76
C ASP A 129 20.70 0.54 7.47
N PHE A 130 19.72 0.05 6.70
CA PHE A 130 18.44 0.76 6.53
C PHE A 130 17.70 0.95 7.86
N SER A 131 17.65 -0.09 8.68
CA SER A 131 16.97 -0.04 9.98
C SER A 131 17.61 0.95 10.94
N ARG A 132 18.95 1.03 10.93
CA ARG A 132 19.76 1.99 11.66
C ARG A 132 19.47 3.42 11.19
N LEU A 133 19.54 3.69 9.88
CA LEU A 133 19.24 5.02 9.34
C LEU A 133 17.81 5.47 9.65
N LYS A 134 16.84 4.56 9.52
CA LYS A 134 15.44 4.81 9.89
C LYS A 134 15.31 5.18 11.37
N TYR A 135 16.03 4.49 12.25
CA TYR A 135 16.05 4.76 13.68
C TYR A 135 16.71 6.12 13.96
N ASP A 136 17.93 6.33 13.46
CA ASP A 136 18.74 7.51 13.73
C ASP A 136 18.04 8.81 13.31
N PHE A 137 17.47 8.84 12.11
CA PHE A 137 16.88 10.06 11.55
C PHE A 137 15.46 10.36 12.02
N PHE A 138 14.61 9.32 12.21
CA PHE A 138 13.16 9.51 12.32
C PHE A 138 12.52 8.90 13.56
N SER A 139 13.23 8.04 14.31
CA SER A 139 12.69 7.49 15.56
C SER A 139 12.72 8.53 16.68
N ASP A 140 11.60 8.67 17.38
CA ASP A 140 11.51 9.47 18.61
C ASP A 140 12.19 8.77 19.81
N GLN A 141 12.64 7.52 19.64
CA GLN A 141 13.45 6.79 20.61
C GLN A 141 14.95 6.92 20.35
N SER A 142 15.37 7.60 19.27
CA SER A 142 16.78 7.85 18.98
C SER A 142 17.35 8.87 19.96
N SER A 143 18.54 8.62 20.50
CA SER A 143 19.18 9.59 21.38
C SER A 143 19.74 10.81 20.63
N LEU A 144 19.82 10.77 19.30
CA LEU A 144 20.59 11.74 18.51
C LEU A 144 19.96 13.14 18.42
N PHE A 145 18.66 13.29 18.72
CA PHE A 145 18.00 14.58 18.63
C PHE A 145 17.99 15.38 19.93
N TYR A 146 18.41 14.77 21.04
CA TYR A 146 18.54 15.45 22.32
C TYR A 146 19.98 15.97 22.51
N THR A 147 20.12 17.28 22.70
CA THR A 147 21.37 17.91 23.15
C THR A 147 21.06 18.82 24.33
N GLU A 148 22.03 19.18 25.15
CA GLU A 148 21.77 20.10 26.28
C GLU A 148 21.27 21.48 25.81
N LYS A 149 21.75 21.91 24.63
CA LYS A 149 21.38 23.19 24.02
C LYS A 149 19.93 23.21 23.52
N PHE A 150 19.48 22.14 22.87
CA PHE A 150 18.17 22.09 22.20
C PHE A 150 17.11 21.29 22.99
N LYS A 151 17.53 20.52 24.00
CA LYS A 151 16.68 19.69 24.87
C LYS A 151 15.69 18.84 24.04
N SER A 152 14.42 18.82 24.42
CA SER A 152 13.34 18.07 23.76
C SER A 152 12.54 18.93 22.76
N LYS A 153 13.14 19.98 22.17
CA LYS A 153 12.44 20.86 21.22
C LYS A 153 12.06 20.16 19.91
N HIS A 154 12.82 19.13 19.54
CA HIS A 154 12.65 18.39 18.28
C HIS A 154 12.24 16.95 18.57
N LYS A 155 11.61 16.30 17.59
CA LYS A 155 11.12 14.92 17.73
C LYS A 155 12.08 13.86 17.21
N ASN A 156 13.03 14.26 16.35
CA ASN A 156 14.00 13.37 15.72
C ASN A 156 15.19 14.15 15.15
N LEU A 157 16.23 13.44 14.71
CA LEU A 157 17.48 14.04 14.27
C LEU A 157 17.28 14.87 13.00
N TYR A 158 16.42 14.43 12.09
CA TYR A 158 16.11 15.18 10.87
C TYR A 158 15.56 16.58 11.21
N GLU A 159 14.60 16.67 12.13
CA GLU A 159 14.02 17.94 12.55
C GLU A 159 15.06 18.84 13.24
N LEU A 160 15.93 18.26 14.08
CA LEU A 160 17.01 19.00 14.73
C LEU A 160 17.96 19.62 13.69
N LEU A 161 18.47 18.82 12.76
CA LEU A 161 19.48 19.27 11.77
C LEU A 161 18.92 20.21 10.70
N THR A 162 17.60 20.23 10.49
CA THR A 162 16.95 21.11 9.49
C THR A 162 16.48 22.43 10.08
N LYS A 163 16.27 22.50 11.40
CA LYS A 163 15.74 23.70 12.08
C LYS A 163 16.79 24.47 12.87
N GLU A 164 17.90 23.84 13.21
CA GLU A 164 18.91 24.43 14.08
C GLU A 164 20.31 24.33 13.47
N ASP A 165 21.16 25.30 13.79
CA ASP A 165 22.60 25.23 13.53
C ASP A 165 23.31 24.45 14.65
N VAL A 166 23.41 23.13 14.46
CA VAL A 166 23.99 22.18 15.43
C VAL A 166 25.49 22.04 15.24
N LEU A 167 26.27 22.34 16.28
CA LEU A 167 27.71 22.10 16.28
C LEU A 167 28.00 20.64 16.58
N TYR A 168 29.08 20.10 16.03
CA TYR A 168 29.55 18.75 16.38
C TYR A 168 29.79 18.59 17.90
N SER A 169 30.23 19.66 18.58
CA SER A 169 30.43 19.68 20.03
C SER A 169 29.14 19.67 20.85
N ASP A 170 27.97 19.89 20.23
CA ASP A 170 26.68 19.78 20.91
C ASP A 170 26.29 18.31 21.17
N PHE A 171 26.93 17.36 20.47
CA PHE A 171 26.75 15.92 20.67
C PHE A 171 27.69 15.38 21.75
N LYS A 172 27.15 14.53 22.64
CA LYS A 172 27.91 13.80 23.67
C LYS A 172 28.70 12.65 23.03
N GLY A 173 29.74 12.17 23.73
CA GLY A 173 30.65 11.14 23.20
C GLY A 173 29.97 9.84 22.73
N TYR A 174 28.85 9.44 23.32
CA TYR A 174 28.09 8.27 22.85
C TYR A 174 27.28 8.56 21.57
N GLN A 175 26.88 9.83 21.34
CA GLN A 175 26.18 10.27 20.12
C GLN A 175 27.16 10.49 18.97
N THR A 176 28.37 10.99 19.26
CA THR A 176 29.37 11.28 18.22
C THR A 176 29.79 10.03 17.46
N LEU A 177 29.80 8.85 18.08
CA LEU A 177 30.07 7.58 17.39
C LEU A 177 29.09 7.34 16.23
N GLU A 178 27.82 7.66 16.43
CA GLU A 178 26.79 7.51 15.40
C GLU A 178 26.87 8.62 14.35
N ILE A 179 27.11 9.87 14.78
CA ILE A 179 27.33 10.98 13.86
C ILE A 179 28.55 10.72 12.95
N ASP A 180 29.64 10.20 13.49
CA ASP A 180 30.84 9.84 12.74
C ASP A 180 30.57 8.69 11.77
N TYR A 181 29.78 7.69 12.16
CA TYR A 181 29.31 6.65 11.24
C TYR A 181 28.54 7.26 10.07
N LEU A 182 27.58 8.15 10.33
CA LEU A 182 26.79 8.82 9.29
C LEU A 182 27.64 9.73 8.38
N ILE A 183 28.67 10.38 8.93
CA ILE A 183 29.65 11.15 8.15
C ILE A 183 30.50 10.22 7.27
N SER A 184 30.98 9.10 7.81
CA SER A 184 31.78 8.13 7.06
C SER A 184 31.03 7.52 5.87
N LYS A 185 29.69 7.47 5.94
CA LYS A 185 28.79 7.03 4.87
C LYS A 185 28.40 8.14 3.90
N ASN A 186 28.95 9.36 4.04
CA ASN A 186 28.58 10.55 3.28
C ASN A 186 27.08 10.91 3.38
N ILE A 187 26.42 10.55 4.49
CA ILE A 187 25.01 10.90 4.72
C ILE A 187 24.95 12.26 5.43
N LEU A 188 25.81 12.45 6.42
CA LEU A 188 26.07 13.74 7.06
C LEU A 188 27.43 14.30 6.61
N LEU A 189 27.63 15.59 6.84
CA LEU A 189 28.93 16.25 6.68
C LEU A 189 29.20 17.17 7.86
N LYS A 190 30.48 17.41 8.11
CA LYS A 190 30.94 18.49 9.00
C LYS A 190 31.38 19.68 8.15
N SER A 191 30.71 20.80 8.30
CA SER A 191 31.06 22.05 7.61
C SER A 191 32.33 22.68 8.18
N SER A 192 32.87 23.71 7.49
CA SER A 192 34.07 24.44 7.94
C SER A 192 33.92 25.07 9.33
N GLY A 193 32.71 25.47 9.73
CA GLY A 193 32.39 25.98 11.07
C GLY A 193 32.13 24.90 12.12
N ASN A 194 32.45 23.64 11.86
CA ASN A 194 32.13 22.47 12.69
C ASN A 194 30.64 22.18 12.87
N TYR A 195 29.75 22.76 12.05
CA TYR A 195 28.32 22.40 12.05
C TYR A 195 28.10 21.07 11.35
N VAL A 196 27.24 20.23 11.93
CA VAL A 196 26.79 18.97 11.33
C VAL A 196 25.60 19.26 10.42
N LYS A 197 25.67 18.84 9.15
CA LYS A 197 24.62 19.08 8.15
C LYS A 197 24.30 17.81 7.37
N ILE A 198 23.08 17.71 6.84
CA ILE A 198 22.70 16.64 5.93
C ILE A 198 23.41 16.84 4.59
N HIS A 199 24.19 15.85 4.18
CA HIS A 199 24.85 15.84 2.87
C HIS A 199 23.93 15.21 1.81
N ASN A 200 23.48 13.98 2.04
CA ASN A 200 22.62 13.26 1.11
C ASN A 200 21.13 13.45 1.44
N ASN A 201 20.58 14.57 0.98
CA ASN A 201 19.18 14.92 1.20
C ASN A 201 18.19 13.95 0.52
N ASN A 202 18.55 13.40 -0.64
CA ASN A 202 17.66 12.47 -1.36
C ASN A 202 17.52 11.16 -0.58
N LEU A 203 18.63 10.60 -0.08
CA LEU A 203 18.62 9.38 0.72
C LEU A 203 17.79 9.58 1.99
N VAL A 204 18.03 10.66 2.74
CA VAL A 204 17.27 10.94 3.97
C VAL A 204 15.79 11.14 3.68
N TYR A 205 15.44 11.79 2.57
CA TYR A 205 14.06 11.90 2.09
C TYR A 205 13.42 10.54 1.79
N ILE A 206 14.11 9.64 1.10
CA ILE A 206 13.61 8.28 0.80
C ILE A 206 13.43 7.47 2.09
N ILE A 207 14.40 7.53 3.02
CA ILE A 207 14.27 6.89 4.34
C ILE A 207 13.04 7.43 5.09
N SER A 208 12.76 8.75 4.98
CA SER A 208 11.58 9.34 5.62
C SER A 208 10.27 8.74 5.09
N ILE A 209 10.16 8.57 3.77
CA ILE A 209 8.97 7.99 3.14
C ILE A 209 8.80 6.56 3.60
N LEU A 210 9.87 5.76 3.53
CA LEU A 210 9.83 4.35 3.95
C LEU A 210 9.61 4.19 5.46
N HIS A 211 10.01 5.16 6.29
CA HIS A 211 9.70 5.18 7.71
C HIS A 211 8.19 5.34 7.97
N TYR A 212 7.55 6.34 7.33
CA TYR A 212 6.17 6.69 7.61
C TYR A 212 5.15 5.87 6.80
N GLN A 213 5.49 5.45 5.59
CA GLN A 213 4.60 4.74 4.66
C GLN A 213 4.93 3.26 4.51
N GLY A 214 6.15 2.83 4.85
CA GLY A 214 6.61 1.44 4.73
C GLY A 214 6.99 1.01 3.31
N VAL A 215 6.43 1.66 2.29
CA VAL A 215 6.64 1.39 0.87
C VAL A 215 6.50 2.68 0.07
N LEU A 216 7.17 2.76 -1.08
CA LEU A 216 6.92 3.80 -2.07
C LEU A 216 6.80 3.20 -3.47
N ASN A 217 6.16 3.92 -4.40
CA ASN A 217 6.13 3.57 -5.82
C ASN A 217 7.21 4.36 -6.56
N TYR A 218 8.20 3.66 -7.13
CA TYR A 218 9.38 4.24 -7.79
C TYR A 218 9.03 5.26 -8.88
N TRP A 219 8.00 4.98 -9.67
CA TRP A 219 7.65 5.76 -10.86
C TRP A 219 6.93 7.07 -10.53
N TYR A 220 6.54 7.31 -9.27
CA TYR A 220 5.97 8.58 -8.84
C TYR A 220 7.00 9.63 -8.41
N TYR A 221 8.29 9.31 -8.49
CA TYR A 221 9.34 10.21 -8.08
C TYR A 221 10.15 10.72 -9.29
N PRO A 222 10.68 11.95 -9.21
CA PRO A 222 11.53 12.51 -10.27
C PRO A 222 12.87 11.77 -10.37
N ASP A 223 13.53 11.87 -11.53
CA ASP A 223 14.79 11.17 -11.86
C ASP A 223 15.87 11.26 -10.79
N ARG A 224 16.03 12.44 -10.19
CA ARG A 224 16.99 12.67 -9.12
C ARG A 224 16.76 11.72 -7.93
N VAL A 225 15.51 11.49 -7.53
CA VAL A 225 15.15 10.58 -6.43
C VAL A 225 15.21 9.14 -6.90
N ARG A 226 14.77 8.85 -8.13
CA ARG A 226 14.86 7.52 -8.74
C ARG A 226 16.30 7.01 -8.84
N ASN A 227 17.23 7.86 -9.25
CA ASN A 227 18.66 7.54 -9.32
C ASN A 227 19.23 7.24 -7.93
N GLU A 228 18.83 8.00 -6.90
CA GLU A 228 19.23 7.70 -5.52
C GLU A 228 18.68 6.34 -5.06
N ILE A 229 17.43 6.00 -5.38
CA ILE A 229 16.85 4.69 -5.07
C ILE A 229 17.68 3.56 -5.71
N LEU A 230 18.14 3.72 -6.95
CA LEU A 230 19.00 2.74 -7.62
C LEU A 230 20.34 2.56 -6.89
N VAL A 231 20.96 3.66 -6.45
CA VAL A 231 22.19 3.61 -5.62
C VAL A 231 21.92 2.94 -4.26
N MET A 232 20.79 3.25 -3.62
CA MET A 232 20.39 2.60 -2.38
C MET A 232 20.17 1.10 -2.57
N ALA A 233 19.60 0.68 -3.71
CA ALA A 233 19.39 -0.72 -4.05
C ALA A 233 20.73 -1.45 -4.27
N SER A 234 21.69 -0.85 -4.99
CA SER A 234 23.02 -1.44 -5.18
C SER A 234 23.80 -1.57 -3.86
N ASN A 235 23.53 -0.67 -2.91
CA ASN A 235 24.12 -0.70 -1.57
C ASN A 235 23.36 -1.61 -0.59
N GLY A 236 22.29 -2.29 -1.03
CA GLY A 236 21.51 -3.22 -0.21
C GLY A 236 20.61 -2.57 0.85
N LEU A 237 20.35 -1.26 0.76
CA LEU A 237 19.46 -0.53 1.69
C LEU A 237 17.98 -0.69 1.34
N VAL A 238 17.67 -0.98 0.08
CA VAL A 238 16.30 -1.17 -0.41
C VAL A 238 16.25 -2.31 -1.41
N PHE A 239 15.05 -2.82 -1.68
CA PHE A 239 14.80 -3.75 -2.77
C PHE A 239 13.49 -3.42 -3.49
N PHE A 240 13.40 -3.87 -4.74
CA PHE A 240 12.23 -3.69 -5.59
C PHE A 240 11.27 -4.89 -5.52
N ASP A 241 9.98 -4.63 -5.67
CA ASP A 241 8.92 -5.63 -5.82
C ASP A 241 7.98 -5.23 -6.98
N ASP A 242 7.77 -6.16 -7.90
CA ASP A 242 6.96 -6.02 -9.13
C ASP A 242 5.56 -6.62 -8.97
N SER A 243 5.11 -6.81 -7.75
CA SER A 243 3.75 -7.24 -7.46
C SER A 243 2.69 -6.20 -7.82
N PHE A 244 1.47 -6.64 -8.08
CA PHE A 244 0.33 -5.75 -8.27
C PHE A 244 -0.02 -4.98 -6.98
N PHE A 245 -0.21 -5.73 -5.89
CA PHE A 245 -0.50 -5.22 -4.55
C PHE A 245 0.77 -5.10 -3.70
N THR A 246 0.87 -4.05 -2.90
CA THR A 246 1.89 -3.93 -1.85
C THR A 246 1.77 -5.08 -0.83
N GLN A 247 2.81 -5.32 -0.03
CA GLN A 247 2.79 -6.37 0.98
C GLN A 247 1.61 -6.18 1.97
N GLU A 248 1.36 -4.96 2.43
CA GLU A 248 0.27 -4.68 3.37
C GLU A 248 -1.12 -4.77 2.70
N GLU A 249 -1.25 -4.38 1.43
CA GLU A 249 -2.49 -4.61 0.66
C GLU A 249 -2.80 -6.11 0.52
N ARG A 250 -1.81 -6.96 0.20
CA ARG A 250 -2.01 -8.41 0.13
C ARG A 250 -2.50 -8.98 1.47
N ARG A 251 -1.87 -8.55 2.56
CA ARG A 251 -2.25 -8.97 3.92
C ARG A 251 -3.67 -8.48 4.26
N TYR A 252 -4.03 -7.28 3.83
CA TYR A 252 -5.38 -6.74 3.99
C TYR A 252 -6.41 -7.58 3.22
N PHE A 253 -6.20 -7.84 1.93
CA PHE A 253 -7.09 -8.70 1.13
C PHE A 253 -7.18 -10.11 1.71
N ASN A 254 -6.06 -10.70 2.13
CA ASN A 254 -6.05 -12.00 2.79
C ASN A 254 -6.88 -11.97 4.07
N CYS A 255 -6.64 -11.03 4.99
CA CYS A 255 -7.37 -10.91 6.25
C CYS A 255 -8.89 -10.83 6.06
N TYR A 256 -9.37 -10.15 5.02
CA TYR A 256 -10.81 -9.98 4.80
C TYR A 256 -11.44 -11.12 4.01
N LEU A 257 -10.77 -11.62 2.98
CA LEU A 257 -11.38 -12.58 2.05
C LEU A 257 -11.10 -14.03 2.43
N ASN A 258 -10.00 -14.35 3.11
CA ASN A 258 -9.62 -15.73 3.40
C ASN A 258 -9.03 -15.93 4.81
N LYS A 259 -9.11 -17.16 5.34
CA LYS A 259 -8.44 -17.56 6.59
C LYS A 259 -7.12 -18.32 6.37
N LYS A 260 -6.38 -18.01 5.29
CA LYS A 260 -5.10 -18.71 5.02
C LYS A 260 -3.96 -18.17 5.86
N GLU A 261 -3.86 -16.85 6.00
CA GLU A 261 -2.71 -16.19 6.63
C GLU A 261 -3.00 -15.77 8.08
N PHE A 262 -4.23 -15.35 8.38
CA PHE A 262 -4.59 -14.75 9.67
C PHE A 262 -5.69 -15.51 10.42
N THR A 263 -5.48 -15.76 11.71
CA THR A 263 -6.44 -16.50 12.55
C THR A 263 -7.71 -15.71 12.84
N ASN A 264 -7.62 -14.38 12.84
CA ASN A 264 -8.72 -13.44 13.06
C ASN A 264 -9.29 -12.86 11.74
N GLY A 265 -8.99 -13.49 10.59
CA GLY A 265 -9.56 -13.07 9.31
C GLY A 265 -11.08 -13.26 9.24
N LEU A 266 -11.77 -12.42 8.46
CA LEU A 266 -13.24 -12.48 8.30
C LEU A 266 -13.71 -13.63 7.42
N ASP A 267 -12.84 -14.11 6.52
CA ASP A 267 -13.11 -15.23 5.63
C ASP A 267 -14.32 -15.02 4.72
N LEU A 268 -14.60 -13.78 4.31
CA LEU A 268 -15.84 -13.43 3.63
C LEU A 268 -16.11 -14.30 2.40
N ARG A 269 -15.07 -14.60 1.61
CA ARG A 269 -15.20 -15.45 0.42
C ARG A 269 -15.70 -16.85 0.81
N ASN A 270 -15.01 -17.52 1.71
CA ASN A 270 -15.36 -18.89 2.10
C ASN A 270 -16.66 -18.95 2.91
N LYS A 271 -16.92 -17.94 3.74
CA LYS A 271 -18.15 -17.79 4.55
C LYS A 271 -19.39 -17.82 3.67
N TYR A 272 -19.40 -17.05 2.59
CA TYR A 272 -20.57 -16.93 1.69
C TYR A 272 -20.60 -17.99 0.58
N LEU A 273 -19.44 -18.52 0.16
CA LEU A 273 -19.38 -19.65 -0.78
C LEU A 273 -19.85 -20.97 -0.15
N HIS A 274 -19.54 -21.21 1.12
CA HIS A 274 -19.87 -22.47 1.80
C HIS A 274 -21.12 -22.39 2.70
N GLY A 275 -21.84 -21.26 2.67
CA GLY A 275 -23.09 -21.07 3.41
C GLY A 275 -22.94 -21.04 4.93
N SER A 276 -21.73 -20.79 5.45
CA SER A 276 -21.46 -20.62 6.89
C SER A 276 -21.69 -19.17 7.36
N ASN A 277 -22.40 -18.37 6.56
CA ASN A 277 -22.76 -17.01 6.89
C ASN A 277 -23.80 -16.91 8.01
N SER A 278 -23.85 -15.75 8.66
CA SER A 278 -24.89 -15.42 9.64
C SER A 278 -26.26 -15.39 8.97
N LYS A 279 -27.34 -15.42 9.76
CA LYS A 279 -28.72 -15.15 9.30
C LYS A 279 -29.11 -13.68 9.46
N SER A 280 -28.21 -12.84 9.96
CA SER A 280 -28.45 -11.42 10.24
C SER A 280 -28.34 -10.58 8.97
N VAL A 281 -29.41 -9.85 8.64
CA VAL A 281 -29.46 -8.91 7.52
C VAL A 281 -28.42 -7.78 7.70
N ASP A 282 -28.27 -7.27 8.92
CA ASP A 282 -27.31 -6.20 9.24
C ASP A 282 -25.86 -6.68 9.03
N GLU A 283 -25.58 -7.96 9.31
CA GLU A 283 -24.27 -8.53 9.01
C GLU A 283 -24.03 -8.67 7.51
N HIS A 284 -25.05 -9.05 6.74
CA HIS A 284 -24.94 -9.12 5.28
C HIS A 284 -24.68 -7.75 4.67
N GLU A 285 -25.39 -6.71 5.12
CA GLU A 285 -25.16 -5.34 4.67
C GLU A 285 -23.72 -4.89 4.97
N ARG A 286 -23.26 -5.09 6.22
CA ARG A 286 -21.90 -4.74 6.62
C ARG A 286 -20.85 -5.49 5.79
N ASP A 287 -21.00 -6.80 5.65
CA ASP A 287 -20.07 -7.65 4.92
C ASP A 287 -20.05 -7.28 3.42
N TYR A 288 -21.20 -6.94 2.84
CA TYR A 288 -21.33 -6.45 1.47
C TYR A 288 -20.52 -5.15 1.28
N TYR A 289 -20.68 -4.15 2.14
CA TYR A 289 -19.92 -2.90 2.02
C TYR A 289 -18.41 -3.07 2.24
N ILE A 290 -18.02 -4.07 3.05
CA ILE A 290 -16.61 -4.45 3.19
C ILE A 290 -16.08 -5.04 1.87
N LEU A 291 -16.83 -5.94 1.24
CA LEU A 291 -16.45 -6.51 -0.06
C LEU A 291 -16.41 -5.44 -1.15
N LEU A 292 -17.40 -4.55 -1.20
CA LEU A 292 -17.47 -3.45 -2.14
C LEU A 292 -16.23 -2.54 -2.02
N LYS A 293 -15.76 -2.27 -0.79
CA LYS A 293 -14.50 -1.55 -0.56
C LYS A 293 -13.29 -2.25 -1.20
N LEU A 294 -13.17 -3.56 -1.02
CA LEU A 294 -12.07 -4.33 -1.59
C LEU A 294 -12.11 -4.33 -3.12
N LEU A 295 -13.31 -4.40 -3.70
CA LEU A 295 -13.52 -4.27 -5.13
C LEU A 295 -13.12 -2.90 -5.65
N ILE A 296 -13.56 -1.83 -4.99
CA ILE A 296 -13.17 -0.45 -5.32
C ILE A 296 -11.65 -0.31 -5.27
N LEU A 297 -10.99 -0.84 -4.23
CA LEU A 297 -9.53 -0.86 -4.13
C LEU A 297 -8.90 -1.61 -5.31
N ALA A 298 -9.39 -2.80 -5.67
CA ALA A 298 -8.88 -3.57 -6.81
C ALA A 298 -9.04 -2.80 -8.14
N ILE A 299 -10.20 -2.20 -8.40
CA ILE A 299 -10.47 -1.38 -9.58
C ILE A 299 -9.51 -0.18 -9.63
N HIS A 300 -9.31 0.51 -8.50
CA HIS A 300 -8.36 1.61 -8.41
C HIS A 300 -6.92 1.15 -8.69
N LYS A 301 -6.51 -0.02 -8.18
CA LYS A 301 -5.18 -0.57 -8.46
C LYS A 301 -5.00 -0.94 -9.93
N ILE A 302 -6.04 -1.48 -10.60
CA ILE A 302 -5.99 -1.79 -12.04
C ILE A 302 -5.81 -0.49 -12.83
N ASN A 303 -6.64 0.51 -12.57
CA ASN A 303 -6.55 1.82 -13.22
C ASN A 303 -5.18 2.49 -13.00
N GLU A 304 -4.66 2.44 -11.77
CA GLU A 304 -3.34 2.98 -11.41
C GLU A 304 -2.22 2.30 -12.22
N ASP A 305 -2.24 0.97 -12.28
CA ASP A 305 -1.22 0.18 -12.96
C ASP A 305 -1.23 0.42 -14.48
N LEU A 306 -2.41 0.51 -15.09
CA LEU A 306 -2.59 0.85 -16.51
C LEU A 306 -2.14 2.29 -16.83
N LYS A 307 -2.42 3.27 -15.96
CA LYS A 307 -1.93 4.65 -16.14
C LYS A 307 -0.41 4.73 -16.08
N LEU A 308 0.19 4.00 -15.14
CA LEU A 308 1.63 3.91 -15.02
C LEU A 308 2.24 3.24 -16.25
N GLU A 309 1.61 2.21 -16.83
CA GLU A 309 2.11 1.52 -18.02
C GLU A 309 2.33 2.50 -19.17
N ASN A 310 1.32 3.33 -19.45
CA ASN A 310 1.43 4.38 -20.48
C ASN A 310 2.56 5.37 -20.15
N THR A 311 2.62 5.85 -18.91
CA THR A 311 3.63 6.84 -18.49
C THR A 311 5.06 6.29 -18.62
N VAL A 312 5.28 5.03 -18.22
CA VAL A 312 6.58 4.38 -18.27
C VAL A 312 7.02 4.09 -19.71
N ASN A 313 6.08 3.72 -20.59
CA ASN A 313 6.39 3.48 -22.00
C ASN A 313 6.72 4.77 -22.77
N ASP A 314 6.23 5.92 -22.30
CA ASP A 314 6.51 7.24 -22.88
C ASP A 314 7.81 7.90 -22.36
N SER A 315 8.46 7.30 -21.33
CA SER A 315 9.64 7.83 -20.61
C SER A 315 10.97 7.36 -21.20
#